data_AF-A0A7G8FJD4-F1
#
_entry.id   AF-A0A7G8FJD4-F1
#
_cell.length_a   1.000
_cell.length_b   1.000
_cell.length_c   1.000
_cell.angle_alpha   90.00
_cell.angle_beta   90.00
_cell.angle_gamma   90.00
#
_symmetry.space_group_name_H-M   'P 1'
#
loop_
_entity.id
_entity.type
_entity.pdbx_description
1 polymer ?
#
loop_
_entity_poly.entity_id
_entity_poly.type
_entity_poly.pdbx_seq_one_letter_code
_entity_poly.pdbx_strand_id
1 'polypeptide(L)' 'MSTFNGWANHQTWNVALWIGNEESLNVLARRITSGGGTYQDLAEVLVHTFGKTETPDGISFTDPALDHEELNDCLSDL' A
#
# COMPACT_ATOMS: atom_id res chain seq x y z
N MET A 1 -12.16 -13.64 14.28
CA MET A 1 -10.93 -13.01 13.75
C MET A 1 -10.98 -11.55 14.15
N SER A 2 -9.98 -11.06 14.85
CA SER A 2 -9.90 -9.64 15.23
C SER A 2 -9.24 -8.90 14.08
N THR A 3 -10.05 -8.35 13.16
CA THR A 3 -9.53 -7.44 12.13
C THR A 3 -9.21 -6.09 12.76
N PHE A 4 -8.15 -5.45 12.30
CA PHE A 4 -7.79 -4.11 12.75
C PHE A 4 -8.47 -3.09 11.83
N ASN A 5 -9.51 -2.40 12.32
CA ASN A 5 -10.30 -1.46 11.53
C ASN A 5 -10.86 -2.03 10.21
N GLY A 6 -11.15 -3.34 10.18
CA GLY A 6 -11.63 -4.01 8.98
C GLY A 6 -10.55 -4.65 8.11
N TRP A 7 -9.27 -4.51 8.45
CA TRP A 7 -8.12 -5.09 7.76
C TRP A 7 -7.52 -6.29 8.50
N ALA A 8 -6.72 -7.11 7.82
CA ALA A 8 -6.04 -8.26 8.41
C ALA A 8 -5.16 -7.89 9.61
N ASN A 9 -4.48 -6.74 9.55
CA ASN A 9 -3.60 -6.27 10.62
C ASN A 9 -3.33 -4.75 10.54
N HIS A 10 -2.67 -4.23 11.58
CA HIS A 10 -2.32 -2.82 11.70
C HIS A 10 -1.42 -2.32 10.57
N GLN A 11 -0.43 -3.13 10.14
CA GLN A 11 0.50 -2.76 9.08
C GLN A 11 -0.23 -2.54 7.76
N THR A 12 -1.13 -3.47 7.41
CA THR A 12 -1.93 -3.42 6.17
C THR A 12 -2.86 -2.21 6.18
N TRP A 13 -3.56 -1.96 7.30
CA TRP A 13 -4.38 -0.75 7.47
C TRP A 13 -3.57 0.53 7.35
N ASN A 14 -2.38 0.61 7.97
CA ASN A 14 -1.55 1.81 7.97
C ASN A 14 -1.08 2.12 6.54
N VAL A 15 -0.57 1.12 5.82
CA VAL A 15 -0.16 1.29 4.42
C VAL A 15 -1.33 1.74 3.55
N ALA A 16 -2.49 1.08 3.64
CA ALA A 16 -3.67 1.45 2.88
C ALA A 16 -4.15 2.89 3.17
N LEU A 17 -4.12 3.29 4.45
CA LEU A 17 -4.43 4.65 4.87
C LEU A 17 -3.53 5.67 4.17
N TRP A 18 -2.21 5.44 4.16
CA TRP A 18 -1.26 6.35 3.51
C TRP A 18 -1.45 6.41 2.00
N ILE A 19 -1.69 5.29 1.33
CA ILE A 19 -1.97 5.25 -0.11
C ILE A 19 -3.24 6.06 -0.44
N GLY A 20 -4.29 5.91 0.37
CA GLY A 20 -5.54 6.63 0.18
C GLY A 20 -5.44 8.13 0.49
N ASN A 21 -4.69 8.49 1.54
CA ASN A 21 -4.65 9.85 2.08
C ASN A 21 -3.58 10.75 1.44
N GLU A 22 -2.44 10.19 1.00
CA GLU A 22 -1.39 10.96 0.35
C GLU A 22 -1.65 11.04 -1.16
N GLU A 23 -1.93 12.23 -1.69
CA GLU A 23 -2.29 12.43 -3.11
C GLU A 23 -1.23 11.86 -4.07
N SER A 24 0.06 12.04 -3.76
CA SER A 24 1.17 11.48 -4.56
C SER A 24 1.13 9.95 -4.62
N LEU A 25 0.86 9.28 -3.49
CA LEU A 25 0.73 7.82 -3.44
C LEU A 25 -0.54 7.36 -4.14
N ASN A 26 -1.65 8.06 -3.94
CA ASN A 26 -2.93 7.76 -4.57
C ASN A 26 -2.83 7.82 -6.10
N VAL A 27 -2.24 8.89 -6.64
CA VAL A 27 -2.03 9.06 -8.08
C VAL A 27 -1.09 7.98 -8.62
N LEU A 28 -0.03 7.64 -7.89
CA LEU A 28 0.89 6.57 -8.27
C LEU A 28 0.21 5.21 -8.29
N ALA A 29 -0.55 4.90 -7.24
CA ALA A 29 -1.37 3.70 -7.09
C ALA A 29 -2.33 3.53 -8.27
N ARG A 30 -3.17 4.55 -8.54
CA ARG A 30 -4.08 4.53 -9.69
C ARG A 30 -3.36 4.32 -11.00
N ARG A 31 -2.19 4.91 -11.18
CA ARG A 31 -1.39 4.77 -12.42
C ARG A 31 -0.89 3.34 -12.59
N ILE A 32 -0.43 2.70 -11.52
CA ILE A 32 0.04 1.31 -11.53
C ILE A 32 -1.14 0.36 -11.77
N THR A 33 -2.23 0.52 -11.03
CA THR A 33 -3.45 -0.29 -11.20
C THR A 33 -4.05 -0.15 -12.60
N SER A 34 -4.07 1.07 -13.17
CA SER A 34 -4.54 1.30 -14.55
C SER A 34 -3.68 0.60 -15.59
N GLY A 35 -2.42 0.29 -15.27
CA GLY A 35 -1.51 -0.50 -16.09
C GLY A 35 -1.60 -2.01 -15.84
N GLY A 36 -2.49 -2.47 -14.94
CA GLY A 36 -2.59 -3.87 -14.50
C GLY A 36 -1.53 -4.27 -13.47
N GLY A 37 -0.87 -3.30 -12.84
CA GLY A 37 0.09 -3.53 -11.76
C GLY A 37 -0.60 -3.83 -10.42
N THR A 38 0.21 -4.23 -9.44
CA THR A 38 -0.23 -4.62 -8.10
C THR A 38 0.40 -3.73 -7.04
N TYR A 39 0.01 -3.89 -5.78
CA TYR A 39 0.67 -3.29 -4.62
C TYR A 39 2.17 -3.55 -4.61
N GLN A 40 2.60 -4.73 -5.05
CA GLN A 40 4.02 -5.07 -5.08
C GLN A 40 4.79 -4.19 -6.06
N ASP A 41 4.21 -3.88 -7.22
CA ASP A 41 4.78 -2.94 -8.20
C ASP A 41 4.85 -1.51 -7.61
N LEU A 42 3.81 -1.10 -6.87
CA LEU A 42 3.81 0.17 -6.13
C LEU A 42 4.91 0.21 -5.06
N ALA A 43 5.06 -0.85 -4.26
CA ALA A 43 6.11 -0.93 -3.25
C ALA A 43 7.51 -0.91 -3.88
N GLU A 44 7.73 -1.62 -5.00
CA GLU A 44 8.98 -1.57 -5.75
C GLU A 44 9.28 -0.17 -6.27
N VAL A 45 8.30 0.53 -6.85
CA VAL A 45 8.49 1.90 -7.31
C VAL A 45 8.80 2.85 -6.15
N LEU A 46 8.13 2.72 -5.01
CA LEU A 46 8.40 3.55 -3.84
C LEU A 46 9.82 3.35 -3.30
N VAL A 47 10.25 2.09 -3.17
CA VAL A 47 11.58 1.75 -2.66
C VAL A 47 12.67 2.13 -3.67
N HIS A 48 12.54 1.71 -4.93
CA HIS A 48 13.61 1.84 -5.92
C HIS A 48 13.66 3.19 -6.63
N THR A 49 12.51 3.84 -6.85
CA THR A 49 12.42 5.12 -7.58
C THR A 49 12.40 6.30 -6.62
N PHE A 50 11.63 6.21 -5.53
CA PHE A 50 11.46 7.32 -4.59
C PHE A 50 12.32 7.20 -3.32
N GLY A 51 12.98 6.06 -3.08
CA GLY A 51 13.74 5.82 -1.86
C GLY A 51 12.88 5.79 -0.59
N LYS A 52 11.56 5.59 -0.73
CA LYS A 52 10.61 5.46 0.38
C LYS A 52 10.48 3.99 0.76
N THR A 53 11.13 3.62 1.85
CA THR A 53 11.12 2.24 2.38
C THR A 53 9.98 1.99 3.36
N GLU A 54 9.53 3.03 4.04
CA GLU A 54 8.52 2.97 5.09
C GLU A 54 7.55 4.15 5.04
N THR A 55 6.36 3.91 5.57
CA THR A 55 5.37 4.93 5.90
C THR A 55 5.93 5.86 7.00
N PRO A 56 5.40 7.08 7.14
CA PRO A 56 5.78 7.98 8.23
C PRO A 56 5.55 7.41 9.65
N ASP A 57 4.70 6.39 9.80
CA ASP A 57 4.51 5.65 11.06
C ASP A 57 5.55 4.54 11.30
N GLY A 58 6.53 4.37 10.39
CA GLY A 58 7.60 3.38 10.52
C GLY A 58 7.23 1.97 10.05
N ILE A 59 6.12 1.81 9.30
CA ILE A 59 5.75 0.53 8.69
C ILE A 59 6.39 0.43 7.31
N SER A 60 7.21 -0.59 7.08
CA SER A 60 7.85 -0.80 5.78
C SER A 60 6.82 -1.16 4.70
N PHE A 61 6.96 -0.60 3.49
CA PHE A 61 6.09 -0.94 2.35
C PHE A 61 6.28 -2.38 1.86
N THR A 62 7.38 -3.01 2.24
CA THR A 62 7.72 -4.40 1.92
C THR A 62 7.68 -5.31 3.16
N ASP A 63 6.98 -4.88 4.22
CA ASP A 63 6.88 -5.65 5.45
C ASP A 63 6.19 -7.01 5.19
N PRO A 64 6.76 -8.14 5.64
CA PRO A 64 6.22 -9.47 5.35
C PRO A 64 4.89 -9.76 6.05
N ALA A 65 4.47 -8.93 7.01
CA ALA A 65 3.16 -9.03 7.64
C ALA A 65 2.06 -8.31 6.84
N LEU A 66 2.40 -7.60 5.76
CA LEU A 66 1.39 -6.96 4.90
C LEU A 66 0.56 -7.99 4.15
N ASP A 67 -0.74 -7.79 4.17
CA ASP A 67 -1.67 -8.55 3.34
C ASP A 67 -1.72 -7.91 1.95
N HIS A 68 -0.92 -8.44 1.03
CA HIS A 68 -0.86 -7.92 -0.34
C HIS A 68 -2.17 -8.12 -1.11
N GLU A 69 -2.98 -9.13 -0.76
CA GLU A 69 -4.26 -9.37 -1.42
C GLU A 69 -5.27 -8.28 -1.04
N GLU A 70 -5.39 -7.95 0.25
CA GLU A 70 -6.22 -6.83 0.70
C GLU A 70 -5.74 -5.48 0.13
N LEU A 71 -4.42 -5.26 0.06
CA LEU A 71 -3.87 -4.04 -0.54
C LEU A 71 -4.17 -3.95 -2.04
N ASN A 72 -4.11 -5.07 -2.77
CA ASN A 72 -4.49 -5.12 -4.18
C ASN A 72 -5.98 -4.82 -4.40
N ASP A 73 -6.84 -5.33 -3.52
CA ASP A 73 -8.28 -5.05 -3.55
C ASP A 73 -8.53 -3.55 -3.31
N CYS A 74 -7.88 -2.98 -2.29
CA CYS A 74 -7.93 -1.54 -2.02
C CYS A 74 -7.43 -0.69 -3.19
N LEU A 75 -6.34 -1.11 -3.85
CA LEU A 75 -5.81 -0.42 -5.02
C LEU A 75 -6.75 -0.48 -6.22
N SER A 76 -7.58 -1.52 -6.30
CA SER A 76 -8.57 -1.71 -7.36
C SER A 76 -9.84 -0.89 -7.14
N ASP A 77 -10.14 -0.53 -5.89
CA ASP A 77 -11.28 0.32 -5.51
C ASP A 77 -11.00 1.83 -5.60
N LEU A 78 -9.71 2.23 -5.65
CA LEU A 78 -9.28 3.64 -5.76
C LEU A 78 -9.76 4.34 -7.04
#